data_AF-A0A8X7R5B4-F1
#
_entry.id   AF-A0A8X7R5B4-F1
#
_cell.length_a   1.000
_cell.length_b   1.000
_cell.length_c   1.000
_cell.angle_alpha   90.00
_cell.angle_beta   90.00
_cell.angle_gamma   90.00
#
_symmetry.space_group_name_H-M   'P 1'
#
loop_
_entity.id
_entity.type
_entity.pdbx_description
1 polymer ?
#
loop_
_entity_poly.entity_id
_entity_poly.type
_entity_poly.pdbx_seq_one_letter_code
_entity_poly.pdbx_strand_id
1 'polypeptide(L)'
;MEDAVGRRSLSPLQKCTAAIRQLAYGGGADTVEEYVRLGESTARNCLHNFTAAIIDLFGDEYLRRSTPDDLERLLHKGEERGFPGMIGSIDCMHWEWKNCPTSWKGMYSRN
;
A
#
# COMPACT_ATOMS: atom_id res chain seq x y z
N MET A 1 14.09 -13.28 -21.62
CA MET A 1 13.43 -12.36 -22.57
C MET A 1 14.33 -11.13 -22.66
N GLU A 2 14.68 -10.73 -23.87
CA GLU A 2 15.41 -9.50 -24.19
C GLU A 2 14.43 -8.47 -24.73
N ASP A 3 14.68 -7.19 -24.48
CA ASP A 3 13.85 -6.13 -25.05
C ASP A 3 14.14 -5.95 -26.54
N ALA A 4 13.33 -5.15 -27.23
CA ALA A 4 13.46 -4.92 -28.68
C ALA A 4 14.81 -4.28 -29.10
N VAL A 5 15.69 -3.97 -28.15
CA VAL A 5 17.02 -3.37 -28.35
C VAL A 5 18.15 -4.33 -27.93
N GLY A 6 17.84 -5.59 -27.60
CA GLY A 6 18.84 -6.61 -27.25
C GLY A 6 19.48 -6.41 -25.87
N ARG A 7 18.83 -5.65 -24.96
CA ARG A 7 19.24 -5.57 -23.56
C ARG A 7 18.48 -6.64 -22.77
N ARG A 8 19.16 -7.26 -21.80
CA ARG A 8 18.52 -8.20 -20.85
C ARG A 8 17.28 -7.52 -20.27
N SER A 9 16.08 -8.00 -20.64
CA SER A 9 14.86 -7.43 -20.09
C SER A 9 14.86 -7.62 -18.58
N LEU A 10 14.27 -6.66 -17.88
CA LEU A 10 14.11 -6.75 -16.43
C LEU A 10 13.33 -8.00 -16.06
N SER A 11 13.88 -8.74 -15.10
CA SER A 11 13.23 -9.93 -14.56
C SER A 11 11.89 -9.56 -13.88
N PRO A 12 10.92 -10.48 -13.86
CA PRO A 12 9.67 -10.28 -13.11
C PRO A 12 9.91 -9.88 -11.65
N LEU A 13 10.94 -10.47 -11.01
CA LEU A 13 11.33 -10.15 -9.63
C LEU A 13 11.76 -8.69 -9.46
N GLN A 14 12.52 -8.13 -10.42
CA GLN A 14 12.93 -6.72 -10.38
C GLN A 14 11.72 -5.78 -10.52
N LYS A 15 10.76 -6.14 -11.37
CA LYS A 15 9.52 -5.37 -11.56
C LYS A 15 8.64 -5.37 -10.30
N CYS A 16 8.46 -6.53 -9.68
CA CYS A 16 7.73 -6.64 -8.41
C CYS A 16 8.45 -5.88 -7.28
N THR A 17 9.78 -6.00 -7.20
CA THR A 17 10.59 -5.29 -6.19
C THR A 17 10.44 -3.77 -6.33
N ALA A 18 10.44 -3.25 -7.56
CA ALA A 18 10.22 -1.83 -7.83
C ALA A 18 8.82 -1.37 -7.41
N ALA A 19 7.78 -2.17 -7.67
CA ALA A 19 6.42 -1.87 -7.25
C ALA A 19 6.29 -1.84 -5.71
N ILE A 20 6.84 -2.84 -5.01
CA ILE A 20 6.81 -2.92 -3.55
C ILE A 20 7.54 -1.72 -2.92
N ARG A 21 8.70 -1.34 -3.45
CA ARG A 21 9.44 -0.17 -2.96
C ARG A 21 8.67 1.13 -3.17
N GLN A 22 8.02 1.32 -4.32
CA GLN A 22 7.17 2.48 -4.57
C GLN A 22 6.00 2.56 -3.58
N LEU A 23 5.40 1.42 -3.21
CA LEU A 23 4.33 1.35 -2.20
C LEU A 23 4.83 1.64 -0.78
N ALA A 24 6.03 1.16 -0.42
CA ALA A 24 6.56 1.26 0.94
C ALA A 24 7.04 2.68 1.30
N TYR A 25 7.69 3.37 0.36
CA TYR A 25 8.35 4.66 0.63
C TYR A 25 7.58 5.86 0.09
N GLY A 26 6.46 5.65 -0.62
CA GLY A 26 5.72 6.69 -1.31
C GLY A 26 6.44 7.14 -2.59
N GLY A 27 5.72 7.89 -3.44
CA GLY A 27 6.13 8.27 -4.79
C GLY A 27 7.31 9.26 -4.90
N GLY A 28 8.27 9.24 -3.98
CA GLY A 28 9.58 9.88 -4.16
C GLY A 28 10.39 9.09 -5.18
N ALA A 29 10.13 9.34 -6.47
CA ALA A 29 10.80 8.73 -7.61
C ALA A 29 12.33 8.86 -7.57
N ASP A 30 12.85 9.85 -6.84
CA ASP A 30 14.28 10.17 -6.74
C ASP A 30 15.15 9.05 -6.14
N THR A 31 14.59 8.14 -5.33
CA THR A 31 15.36 7.01 -4.76
C THR A 31 15.13 5.68 -5.49
N VAL A 32 14.11 5.60 -6.34
CA VAL A 32 13.77 4.38 -7.10
C VAL A 32 14.62 4.29 -8.38
N GLU A 33 14.98 5.44 -8.96
CA GLU A 33 15.80 5.51 -10.16
C GLU A 33 17.23 4.99 -9.93
N GLU A 34 17.85 5.35 -8.79
CA GLU A 34 19.25 4.99 -8.48
C GLU A 34 19.44 3.49 -8.22
N TYR A 35 18.44 2.80 -7.67
CA TYR A 35 18.59 1.39 -7.25
C TYR A 35 18.07 0.36 -8.25
N VAL A 36 17.12 0.70 -9.12
CA VAL A 36 16.50 -0.28 -10.03
C VAL A 36 16.78 -0.01 -11.51
N ARG A 37 17.42 1.13 -11.87
CA ARG A 37 17.71 1.51 -13.27
C ARG A 37 16.49 1.36 -14.18
N LEU A 38 15.31 1.63 -13.63
CA LEU A 38 14.01 1.54 -14.30
C LEU A 38 13.63 2.95 -14.76
N GLY A 39 13.30 3.12 -16.03
CA GLY A 39 12.68 4.38 -16.48
C GLY A 39 11.35 4.60 -15.75
N GLU A 40 11.05 5.84 -15.39
CA GLU A 40 9.85 6.25 -14.63
C GLU A 40 8.56 5.60 -15.18
N SER A 41 8.37 5.64 -16.51
CA SER A 41 7.23 5.04 -17.18
C SER A 41 7.12 3.52 -16.97
N THR A 42 8.26 2.82 -16.93
CA THR A 42 8.31 1.37 -16.70
C THR A 42 8.06 1.05 -15.22
N ALA A 43 8.62 1.84 -14.30
CA ALA A 43 8.36 1.69 -12.86
C ALA A 43 6.87 1.87 -12.54
N ARG A 44 6.23 2.88 -13.14
CA ARG A 44 4.79 3.15 -13.02
C ARG A 44 3.94 2.00 -13.58
N ASN A 45 4.28 1.49 -14.77
CA ASN A 45 3.58 0.34 -15.35
C ASN A 45 3.74 -0.93 -14.50
N CYS A 46 4.93 -1.16 -13.93
CA CYS A 46 5.15 -2.28 -13.01
C CYS A 46 4.29 -2.14 -11.76
N LEU A 47 4.19 -0.93 -11.21
CA LEU A 47 3.32 -0.64 -10.07
C LEU A 47 1.85 -0.93 -10.40
N HIS A 48 1.34 -0.42 -11.52
CA HIS A 48 -0.05 -0.66 -11.95
C HIS A 48 -0.35 -2.15 -12.16
N ASN A 49 0.53 -2.88 -12.83
CA ASN A 49 0.32 -4.32 -13.04
C ASN A 49 0.40 -5.12 -11.74
N PHE A 50 1.31 -4.73 -10.84
CA PHE A 50 1.43 -5.35 -9.53
C PHE A 50 0.18 -5.10 -8.68
N THR A 51 -0.30 -3.85 -8.60
CA THR A 51 -1.51 -3.54 -7.82
C THR A 51 -2.74 -4.23 -8.41
N ALA A 52 -2.89 -4.27 -9.74
CA ALA A 52 -3.98 -5.01 -10.39
C ALA A 52 -3.95 -6.50 -10.02
N ALA A 53 -2.78 -7.14 -10.03
CA ALA A 53 -2.64 -8.54 -9.64
C ALA A 53 -2.94 -8.78 -8.14
N ILE A 54 -2.54 -7.85 -7.26
CA ILE A 54 -2.87 -7.92 -5.83
C ILE A 54 -4.38 -7.77 -5.62
N ILE A 55 -5.04 -6.87 -6.36
CA ILE A 55 -6.49 -6.69 -6.31
C ILE A 55 -7.20 -7.95 -6.82
N ASP A 56 -6.73 -8.55 -7.91
CA ASP A 56 -7.30 -9.79 -8.44
C ASP A 56 -7.17 -10.95 -7.44
N LEU A 57 -6.01 -11.08 -6.79
CA LEU A 57 -5.74 -12.19 -5.87
C LEU A 57 -6.41 -12.03 -4.50
N PHE A 58 -6.49 -10.81 -3.98
CA PHE A 58 -6.89 -10.53 -2.59
C PHE A 58 -8.08 -9.58 -2.47
N GLY A 59 -8.59 -9.04 -3.57
CA GLY A 59 -9.65 -8.03 -3.57
C GLY A 59 -10.94 -8.53 -2.92
N ASP A 60 -11.33 -9.77 -3.21
CA ASP A 60 -12.54 -10.36 -2.62
C ASP A 60 -12.46 -10.48 -1.09
N GLU A 61 -11.26 -10.72 -0.55
CA GLU A 61 -11.07 -10.85 0.89
C GLU A 61 -10.86 -9.50 1.59
N TYR A 62 -10.09 -8.59 0.98
CA TYR A 62 -9.59 -7.36 1.63
C TYR A 62 -10.24 -6.06 1.14
N LEU A 63 -10.87 -6.04 -0.04
CA LEU A 63 -11.59 -4.87 -0.58
C LEU A 63 -13.12 -4.98 -0.42
N ARG A 64 -13.61 -6.09 0.15
CA ARG A 64 -15.01 -6.21 0.55
C ARG A 64 -15.34 -5.33 1.77
N ARG A 65 -16.63 -5.12 2.00
CA ARG A 65 -17.12 -4.57 3.26
C ARG A 65 -16.70 -5.49 4.42
N SER A 66 -16.10 -4.92 5.47
CA SER A 66 -15.72 -5.67 6.67
C SER A 66 -16.96 -6.26 7.35
N THR A 67 -16.79 -7.46 7.89
CA THR A 67 -17.78 -8.15 8.72
C THR A 67 -17.61 -7.72 10.19
N PRO A 68 -18.58 -8.04 11.07
CA PRO A 68 -18.42 -7.86 12.51
C PRO A 68 -17.16 -8.56 13.07
N ASP A 69 -16.80 -9.73 12.55
CA ASP A 69 -15.63 -10.49 12.99
C ASP A 69 -14.32 -9.78 12.58
N ASP A 70 -14.27 -9.21 11.37
CA ASP A 70 -13.14 -8.38 10.94
C ASP A 70 -12.98 -7.17 11.85
N LEU A 71 -14.11 -6.55 12.22
CA LEU A 71 -14.15 -5.39 13.10
C LEU A 71 -13.62 -5.74 14.50
N GLU A 72 -14.09 -6.82 15.11
CA GLU A 72 -13.60 -7.29 16.41
C GLU A 72 -12.10 -7.57 16.39
N ARG A 73 -11.63 -8.27 15.35
CA ARG A 73 -10.20 -8.56 15.16
C ARG A 73 -9.37 -7.29 15.01
N LEU A 74 -9.85 -6.30 14.26
CA LEU A 74 -9.16 -5.01 14.08
C LEU A 74 -9.09 -4.23 15.38
N LEU A 75 -10.19 -4.19 16.15
CA LEU A 75 -10.24 -3.54 17.45
C LEU A 75 -9.27 -4.19 18.45
N HIS A 76 -9.23 -5.52 18.51
CA HIS A 76 -8.32 -6.24 19.39
C HIS A 76 -6.84 -5.93 19.05
N LYS A 77 -6.48 -5.95 17.77
CA LYS A 77 -5.13 -5.55 17.33
C LYS A 77 -4.84 -4.07 17.60
N GLY A 78 -5.84 -3.21 17.51
CA GLY A 78 -5.75 -1.80 17.87
C GLY A 78 -5.40 -1.62 19.34
N GLU A 79 -6.14 -2.27 20.23
CA GLU A 79 -5.90 -2.31 21.68
C GLU A 79 -4.47 -2.80 22.00
N GLU A 80 -4.04 -3.95 21.45
CA GLU A 80 -2.69 -4.49 21.65
C GLU A 80 -1.58 -3.51 21.24
N ARG A 81 -1.85 -2.66 20.24
CA ARG A 81 -0.91 -1.65 19.73
C ARG A 81 -1.03 -0.30 20.43
N GLY A 82 -1.92 -0.16 21.42
CA GLY A 82 -2.14 1.09 22.15
C GLY A 82 -3.07 2.10 21.45
N PHE A 83 -3.85 1.64 20.46
CA PHE A 83 -4.84 2.43 19.74
C PHE A 83 -6.27 1.90 20.01
N PRO A 84 -6.79 2.07 21.24
CA PRO A 84 -8.12 1.58 21.61
C PRO A 84 -9.20 2.21 20.72
N GLY A 85 -10.08 1.36 20.17
CA GLY A 85 -11.14 1.80 19.25
C GLY A 85 -10.72 2.01 17.79
N MET A 86 -9.47 1.73 17.42
CA MET A 86 -8.98 1.92 16.04
C MET A 86 -9.43 0.80 15.10
N ILE A 87 -10.05 1.21 13.99
CA ILE A 87 -10.54 0.31 12.92
C ILE A 87 -9.86 0.75 11.61
N GLY A 88 -8.61 0.36 11.42
CA GLY A 88 -7.85 0.63 10.19
C GLY A 88 -6.67 1.60 10.36
N SER A 89 -6.17 2.10 9.24
CA SER A 89 -5.10 3.12 9.17
C SER A 89 -5.70 4.52 9.25
N ILE A 90 -4.89 5.52 9.64
CA ILE A 90 -5.29 6.94 9.70
C ILE A 90 -5.83 7.46 8.35
N ASP A 91 -5.39 6.87 7.23
CA ASP A 91 -5.80 7.27 5.87
C ASP A 91 -7.13 6.65 5.40
N CYS A 92 -7.79 5.84 6.23
CA CYS A 92 -9.07 5.22 5.89
C CYS A 92 -10.23 6.19 6.16
N MET A 93 -10.35 7.26 5.37
CA MET A 93 -11.42 8.28 5.46
C MET A 93 -12.85 7.76 5.23
N HIS A 94 -13.04 6.45 5.00
CA HIS A 94 -14.34 5.85 4.66
C HIS A 94 -14.98 5.06 5.81
N TRP A 95 -14.35 4.94 6.98
CA TRP A 95 -14.97 4.29 8.13
C TRP A 95 -15.57 5.32 9.08
N GLU A 96 -16.86 5.18 9.39
CA GLU A 96 -17.47 5.94 10.50
C GLU A 96 -16.98 5.35 11.82
N TRP A 97 -16.13 6.11 12.51
CA TRP A 97 -15.62 5.72 13.82
C TRP A 97 -16.72 5.87 14.86
N LYS A 98 -17.06 4.79 15.57
CA LYS A 98 -17.95 4.88 16.74
C LYS A 98 -17.32 5.72 17.86
N ASN A 99 -15.99 5.61 18.03
CA ASN A 99 -15.18 6.38 18.98
C ASN A 99 -13.86 6.77 18.30
N CYS A 100 -13.77 7.94 17.68
CA CYS A 100 -12.49 8.47 17.22
C CYS A 100 -11.66 8.89 18.44
N PRO A 101 -10.38 8.46 18.60
CA PRO A 101 -9.52 8.94 19.68
C PRO A 101 -9.32 10.45 19.56
N THR A 102 -10.13 11.22 20.29
CA THR A 102 -10.14 12.68 20.21
C THR A 102 -8.80 13.29 20.62
N SER A 103 -8.00 12.56 21.42
CA SER A 103 -6.67 12.94 21.87
C SER A 103 -5.62 13.05 20.77
N TRP A 104 -5.82 12.43 19.60
CA TRP A 104 -4.85 12.42 18.50
C TRP A 104 -5.36 13.20 17.27
N LYS A 105 -6.54 13.82 17.35
CA LYS A 105 -7.12 14.61 16.26
C LYS A 105 -6.22 15.81 15.94
N GLY A 106 -5.68 15.83 14.72
CA GLY A 106 -4.84 16.92 14.22
C GLY A 106 -3.33 16.75 14.42
N MET A 107 -2.87 15.66 15.04
CA MET A 107 -1.42 15.44 15.26
C MET A 107 -0.59 15.24 13.99
N TYR A 108 -1.23 14.96 12.86
CA TYR A 108 -0.59 14.81 11.55
C TYR A 108 -1.05 15.84 10.52
N SER A 109 -1.85 16.83 10.93
CA SER A 109 -2.19 17.98 10.10
C SER A 109 -1.00 18.94 10.12
N ARG A 110 -0.11 18.85 9.11
CA ARG A 110 0.87 19.91 8.86
C ARG A 110 0.12 21.14 8.34
N ASN A 111 0.30 22.27 9.02
CA ASN A 111 -0.01 23.60 8.50
C ASN A 111 0.85 23.90 7.27
#